data_AF-F8E0L7-F1
#
_entry.id   AF-F8E0L7-F1
#
_cell.length_a   1.000
_cell.length_b   1.000
_cell.length_c   1.000
_cell.angle_alpha   90.00
_cell.angle_beta   90.00
_cell.angle_gamma   90.00
#
_symmetry.space_group_name_H-M   'P 1'
#
loop_
_entity.id
_entity.type
_entity.pdbx_description
1 polymer ?
#
loop_
_entity_poly.entity_id
_entity_poly.type
_entity_poly.pdbx_seq_one_letter_code
_entity_poly.pdbx_strand_id
1 'polypeptide(L)'
;MDCEEVRAALSARLDGERTSLPDDVIDAHLEVCEECQRWYTTVTALGRSLSIGPIGTQPDPFNSAPDPAQTTDRVLAAADTMPVVASRVSRRQLPLTIARIALIFLTLIYLIWAGLLLLLFPSVSTSLNNDANDAFVTRLIMDAAVAKFALGLGLGCAAARPKISSAILPIYLAQWAFGAGFATREVVLGFMESHAGYGLVSNPIWGLLVHLCAVVALLTCWVGRNHMFTPLKQSWRTLTARPVNFSPADLEEHSSFRLGDNERHDLNQRARKDNES
;
A
#
# COMPACT_ATOMS: atom_id res chain seq x y z
N MET A 1 6.60 -34.41 37.13
CA MET A 1 6.07 -33.14 36.62
C MET A 1 4.98 -33.47 35.62
N ASP A 2 3.87 -32.75 35.64
CA ASP A 2 2.77 -33.01 34.71
C ASP A 2 3.13 -32.47 33.32
N CYS A 3 2.94 -33.28 32.28
CA CYS A 3 3.22 -32.91 30.90
C CYS A 3 2.37 -31.73 30.44
N GLU A 4 1.16 -31.55 31.00
CA GLU A 4 0.31 -30.39 30.69
C GLU A 4 0.94 -29.08 31.16
N GLU A 5 1.53 -29.07 32.35
CA GLU A 5 2.12 -27.88 32.95
C GLU A 5 3.37 -27.43 32.18
N VAL A 6 4.20 -28.40 31.77
CA VAL A 6 5.37 -28.14 30.92
C VAL A 6 4.95 -27.65 29.54
N ARG A 7 3.91 -28.23 28.95
CA ARG A 7 3.37 -27.82 27.63
C ARG A 7 2.82 -26.40 27.66
N ALA A 8 2.13 -26.00 28.73
CA ALA A 8 1.63 -24.64 28.93
C ALA A 8 2.78 -23.62 29.11
N ALA A 9 3.84 -23.98 29.85
CA ALA A 9 5.02 -23.14 29.96
C ALA A 9 5.75 -23.01 28.61
N LEU A 10 5.80 -24.08 27.81
CA LEU A 10 6.43 -24.09 26.50
C LEU A 10 5.67 -23.25 25.46
N SER A 11 4.33 -23.25 25.49
CA SER A 11 3.52 -22.34 24.67
C SER A 11 3.73 -20.89 25.07
N ALA A 12 3.74 -20.57 26.38
CA ALA A 12 4.03 -19.21 26.85
C ALA A 12 5.40 -18.72 26.34
N ARG A 13 6.42 -19.59 26.36
CA ARG A 13 7.76 -19.29 25.82
C ARG A 13 7.74 -19.03 24.31
N LEU A 14 6.96 -19.80 23.54
CA LEU A 14 6.79 -19.60 22.09
C LEU A 14 6.12 -18.27 21.76
N ASP A 15 5.18 -17.83 22.59
CA ASP A 15 4.45 -16.57 22.44
C ASP A 15 5.19 -15.35 23.05
N GLY A 16 6.32 -15.59 23.73
CA GLY A 16 7.12 -14.56 24.39
C GLY A 16 6.54 -14.05 25.71
N GLU A 17 5.59 -14.79 26.29
CA GLU A 17 5.00 -14.53 27.60
C GLU A 17 5.88 -15.06 28.74
N ARG A 18 5.61 -14.61 29.98
CA ARG A 18 6.33 -15.10 31.16
C ARG A 18 5.94 -16.55 31.46
N THR A 19 6.92 -17.43 31.57
CA THR A 19 6.73 -18.83 31.93
C THR A 19 6.35 -18.98 33.40
N SER A 20 5.47 -19.93 33.70
CA SER A 20 5.11 -20.30 35.07
C SER A 20 6.18 -21.17 35.75
N LEU A 21 7.01 -21.84 34.96
CA LEU A 21 8.10 -22.71 35.39
C LEU A 21 9.46 -22.11 35.03
N PRO A 22 10.49 -22.34 35.87
CA PRO A 22 11.88 -22.02 35.53
C PRO A 22 12.34 -22.75 34.25
N ASP A 23 13.08 -22.05 33.39
CA ASP A 23 13.52 -22.55 32.08
C ASP A 23 14.39 -23.81 32.17
N ASP A 24 15.22 -23.94 33.21
CA ASP A 24 16.06 -25.11 33.49
C ASP A 24 15.24 -26.38 33.76
N VAL A 25 14.08 -26.22 34.40
CA VAL A 25 13.18 -27.33 34.71
C VAL A 25 12.40 -27.76 33.46
N ILE A 26 12.02 -26.80 32.61
CA ILE A 26 11.37 -27.06 31.31
C ILE A 26 12.35 -27.82 30.40
N ASP A 27 13.58 -27.36 30.27
CA ASP A 27 14.60 -27.96 29.42
C ASP A 27 14.96 -29.38 29.90
N ALA A 28 15.11 -29.61 31.21
CA ALA A 28 15.35 -30.94 31.77
C ALA A 28 14.20 -31.94 31.52
N HIS A 29 12.95 -31.46 31.51
CA HIS A 29 11.80 -32.32 31.18
C HIS A 29 11.73 -32.63 29.69
N LEU A 30 12.09 -31.67 28.83
CA LEU A 30 12.16 -31.87 27.39
C LEU A 30 13.22 -32.88 26.98
N GLU A 31 14.33 -32.99 27.72
CA GLU A 31 15.37 -33.99 27.44
C GLU A 31 14.90 -35.44 27.66
N VAL A 32 13.96 -35.65 28.59
CA VAL A 32 13.53 -37.00 29.03
C VAL A 32 12.18 -37.41 28.44
N CYS A 33 11.28 -36.47 28.15
CA CYS A 33 9.92 -36.77 27.70
C CYS A 33 9.75 -36.72 26.18
N GLU A 34 9.65 -37.89 25.55
CA GLU A 34 9.47 -38.01 24.09
C GLU A 34 8.14 -37.40 23.59
N GLU A 35 7.08 -37.41 24.40
CA GLU A 35 5.79 -36.83 24.03
C GLU A 35 5.86 -35.30 23.92
N CYS A 36 6.55 -34.64 24.86
CA CYS A 36 6.76 -33.20 24.85
C CYS A 36 7.70 -32.77 23.71
N GLN A 37 8.69 -33.59 23.34
CA GLN A 37 9.55 -33.36 22.17
C GLN A 37 8.75 -33.41 20.85
N ARG A 38 7.91 -34.44 20.67
CA ARG A 38 7.04 -34.56 19.49
C ARG A 38 6.03 -33.42 19.41
N TRP A 39 5.47 -33.00 20.54
CA TRP A 39 4.57 -31.86 20.58
C TRP A 39 5.28 -30.56 20.17
N TYR A 40 6.44 -30.26 20.76
CA TYR A 40 7.19 -29.03 20.48
C TYR A 40 7.65 -28.95 19.02
N THR A 41 8.15 -30.06 18.46
CA THR A 41 8.54 -30.13 17.05
C THR A 41 7.34 -29.94 16.11
N THR A 42 6.17 -30.47 16.47
CA THR A 42 4.93 -30.28 15.68
C THR A 42 4.46 -28.83 15.71
N VAL A 43 4.42 -28.21 16.89
CA VAL A 43 3.96 -26.81 17.06
C VAL A 43 4.92 -25.83 16.38
N THR A 44 6.23 -26.03 16.49
CA THR A 44 7.23 -25.19 15.80
C THR A 44 7.19 -25.36 14.28
N ALA A 45 6.96 -26.58 13.78
CA ALA A 45 6.75 -26.83 12.35
C ALA A 45 5.46 -26.16 11.83
N LEU A 46 4.37 -26.24 12.60
CA LEU A 46 3.11 -25.58 12.27
C LEU A 46 3.24 -24.06 12.29
N GLY A 47 3.89 -23.50 13.32
CA GLY A 47 4.18 -22.06 13.42
C GLY A 47 5.03 -21.56 12.25
N ARG A 48 6.01 -22.35 11.80
CA ARG A 48 6.80 -22.04 10.59
C ARG A 48 5.94 -22.05 9.32
N SER A 49 4.96 -22.94 9.23
CA SER A 49 4.04 -23.02 8.08
C SER A 49 2.98 -21.90 8.06
N LEU A 50 2.56 -21.44 9.24
CA LEU A 50 1.58 -20.37 9.41
C LEU A 50 2.21 -18.97 9.36
N SER A 51 3.52 -18.88 9.64
CA SER A 51 4.29 -17.64 9.47
C SER A 51 4.47 -17.31 7.99
N ILE A 52 3.44 -16.72 7.39
CA ILE A 52 3.49 -16.01 6.11
C ILE A 52 3.88 -14.55 6.41
N GLY A 53 5.07 -14.39 7.00
CA GLY A 53 5.74 -13.13 7.30
C GLY A 53 7.22 -13.29 6.93
N PRO A 54 8.00 -12.19 6.79
CA PRO A 54 9.33 -12.27 6.18
C PRO A 54 10.16 -13.31 6.92
N ILE A 55 10.69 -14.26 6.15
CA ILE A 55 11.55 -15.35 6.61
C ILE A 55 12.56 -14.79 7.60
N GLY A 56 12.57 -15.40 8.78
CA GLY A 56 13.35 -14.98 9.93
C GLY A 56 14.78 -14.60 9.55
N THR A 57 15.08 -13.32 9.74
CA THR A 57 16.40 -12.97 10.25
C THR A 57 16.16 -12.76 11.73
N GLN A 58 16.55 -13.76 12.53
CA GLN A 58 16.91 -13.47 13.92
C GLN A 58 17.84 -12.26 13.84
N PRO A 59 17.53 -11.12 14.48
CA PRO A 59 18.41 -9.98 14.43
C PRO A 59 19.69 -10.40 15.12
N ASP A 60 20.70 -10.76 14.34
CA ASP A 60 22.08 -10.77 14.79
C ASP A 60 22.31 -9.39 15.41
N PRO A 61 22.66 -9.28 16.70
CA PRO A 61 22.89 -7.98 17.34
C PRO A 61 24.01 -7.16 16.67
N PHE A 62 24.74 -7.77 15.72
CA PHE A 62 25.86 -7.19 14.99
C PHE A 62 25.61 -6.95 13.50
N ASN A 63 24.47 -7.39 12.93
CA ASN A 63 24.15 -7.13 11.53
C ASN A 63 23.23 -5.91 11.42
N SER A 64 23.85 -4.77 11.10
CA SER A 64 23.17 -3.58 10.60
C SER A 64 22.12 -3.98 9.56
N ALA A 65 20.90 -3.45 9.71
CA ALA A 65 19.81 -3.68 8.77
C ALA A 65 20.33 -3.59 7.31
N PRO A 66 20.08 -4.61 6.47
CA PRO A 66 20.58 -4.60 5.09
C PRO A 66 20.16 -3.33 4.38
N ASP A 67 21.08 -2.72 3.63
CA ASP A 67 20.78 -1.56 2.80
C ASP A 67 19.55 -1.88 1.91
N PRO A 68 18.50 -1.04 1.93
CA PRO A 68 17.32 -1.25 1.09
C PRO A 68 17.67 -1.42 -0.40
N ALA A 69 18.77 -0.82 -0.87
CA ALA A 69 19.23 -1.00 -2.25
C ALA A 69 19.63 -2.46 -2.54
N GLN A 70 20.46 -3.08 -1.70
CA GLN A 70 20.91 -4.47 -1.90
C GLN A 70 19.77 -5.48 -1.78
N THR A 71 18.80 -5.20 -0.91
CA THR A 71 17.61 -6.04 -0.75
C THR A 71 16.74 -5.98 -2.00
N THR A 72 16.62 -4.80 -2.60
CA THR A 72 15.87 -4.60 -3.85
C THR A 72 16.55 -5.31 -5.02
N ASP A 73 17.88 -5.22 -5.13
CA ASP A 73 18.65 -5.91 -6.18
C ASP A 73 18.51 -7.43 -6.09
N ARG A 74 18.54 -8.01 -4.88
CA ARG A 74 18.32 -9.45 -4.68
C ARG A 74 16.91 -9.88 -5.08
N VAL A 75 15.90 -9.06 -4.78
CA VAL A 75 14.50 -9.34 -5.17
C VAL A 75 14.32 -9.22 -6.68
N LEU A 76 14.95 -8.24 -7.33
CA LEU A 76 14.92 -8.08 -8.79
C LEU A 76 15.63 -9.26 -9.48
N ALA A 77 16.81 -9.67 -9.00
CA ALA A 77 17.51 -10.85 -9.50
C ALA A 77 16.71 -12.15 -9.31
N ALA A 78 15.99 -12.29 -8.19
CA ALA A 78 15.09 -13.41 -7.97
C ALA A 78 13.81 -13.33 -8.85
N ALA A 79 13.33 -12.13 -9.17
CA ALA A 79 12.19 -11.95 -10.07
C ALA A 79 12.53 -12.31 -11.52
N ASP A 80 13.77 -12.04 -11.95
CA ASP A 80 14.25 -12.40 -13.30
C ASP A 80 14.29 -13.91 -13.53
N THR A 81 14.54 -14.71 -12.47
CA THR A 81 14.51 -16.18 -12.56
C THR A 81 13.08 -16.75 -12.55
N MET A 82 12.07 -15.98 -12.13
CA MET A 82 10.67 -16.41 -12.00
C MET A 82 9.68 -15.44 -12.70
N PRO A 83 9.48 -15.56 -14.02
CA PRO A 83 8.65 -14.63 -14.81
C PRO A 83 7.17 -14.59 -14.39
N VAL A 84 6.65 -15.68 -13.83
CA VAL A 84 5.26 -15.77 -13.33
C VAL A 84 5.07 -14.94 -12.05
N VAL A 85 6.11 -14.81 -11.22
CA VAL A 85 6.08 -14.00 -9.99
C VAL A 85 6.30 -12.53 -10.34
N ALA A 86 7.25 -12.23 -11.23
CA ALA A 86 7.52 -10.87 -11.71
C ALA A 86 6.28 -10.19 -12.30
N SER A 87 5.50 -10.90 -13.14
CA SER A 87 4.28 -10.36 -13.76
C SER A 87 3.17 -10.05 -12.73
N ARG A 88 3.04 -10.86 -11.66
CA ARG A 88 2.06 -10.62 -10.59
C ARG A 88 2.44 -9.45 -9.68
N VAL A 89 3.73 -9.30 -9.37
CA VAL A 89 4.23 -8.18 -8.54
C VAL A 89 4.16 -6.87 -9.34
N SER A 90 4.62 -6.86 -10.59
CA SER A 90 4.56 -5.69 -11.48
C SER A 90 3.12 -5.21 -11.69
N ARG A 91 2.17 -6.12 -11.95
CA ARG A 91 0.75 -5.77 -12.12
C ARG A 91 0.10 -5.14 -10.89
N ARG A 92 0.65 -5.40 -9.69
CA ARG A 92 0.19 -4.79 -8.43
C ARG A 92 0.83 -3.43 -8.17
N GLN A 93 2.07 -3.21 -8.63
CA GLN A 93 2.79 -1.95 -8.43
C GLN A 93 2.55 -0.91 -9.53
N LEU A 94 2.15 -1.34 -10.73
CA LEU A 94 1.76 -0.47 -11.86
C LEU A 94 0.73 0.63 -11.51
N PRO A 95 -0.40 0.36 -10.82
CA PRO A 95 -1.35 1.42 -10.50
C PRO A 95 -0.77 2.46 -9.53
N LEU A 96 0.13 2.05 -8.64
CA LEU A 96 0.80 2.97 -7.71
C LEU A 96 1.82 3.86 -8.42
N THR A 97 2.63 3.30 -9.32
CA THR A 97 3.60 4.10 -10.10
C THR A 97 2.89 5.08 -11.02
N ILE A 98 1.83 4.64 -11.71
CA ILE A 98 0.98 5.51 -12.55
C ILE A 98 0.34 6.61 -11.71
N ALA A 99 -0.22 6.28 -10.53
CA ALA A 99 -0.81 7.29 -9.65
C ALA A 99 0.21 8.34 -9.19
N ARG A 100 1.45 7.95 -8.88
CA ARG A 100 2.51 8.89 -8.51
C ARG A 100 2.89 9.81 -9.65
N ILE A 101 3.04 9.27 -10.86
CA ILE A 101 3.31 10.06 -12.06
C ILE A 101 2.16 11.04 -12.29
N ALA A 102 0.91 10.59 -12.18
CA ALA A 102 -0.26 11.44 -12.31
C ALA A 102 -0.28 12.57 -11.26
N LEU A 103 0.06 12.30 -10.00
CA LEU A 103 0.16 13.33 -8.95
C LEU A 103 1.25 14.37 -9.26
N ILE A 104 2.39 13.96 -9.83
CA ILE A 104 3.45 14.88 -10.26
C ILE A 104 2.95 15.79 -11.39
N PHE A 105 2.33 15.21 -12.43
CA PHE A 105 1.74 16.00 -13.52
C PHE A 105 0.68 16.96 -13.01
N LEU A 106 -0.18 16.51 -12.11
CA LEU A 106 -1.23 17.34 -11.54
C LEU A 106 -0.65 18.46 -10.67
N THR A 107 0.43 18.19 -9.94
CA THR A 107 1.19 19.23 -9.22
C THR A 107 1.62 20.33 -10.17
N LEU A 108 2.23 19.98 -11.31
CA LEU A 108 2.63 20.95 -12.33
C LEU A 108 1.44 21.74 -12.88
N ILE A 109 0.31 21.07 -13.15
CA ILE A 109 -0.93 21.73 -13.60
C ILE A 109 -1.40 22.78 -12.59
N TYR A 110 -1.40 22.46 -11.29
CA TYR A 110 -1.79 23.42 -10.25
C TYR A 110 -0.81 24.59 -10.11
N LEU A 111 0.49 24.34 -10.22
CA LEU A 111 1.51 25.39 -10.14
C LEU A 111 1.42 26.33 -11.35
N ILE A 112 1.23 25.79 -12.56
CA ILE A 112 1.03 26.58 -13.78
C ILE A 112 -0.27 27.39 -13.66
N TRP A 113 -1.35 26.79 -13.17
CA TRP A 113 -2.62 27.49 -12.95
C TRP A 113 -2.44 28.65 -11.97
N ALA A 114 -1.82 28.40 -10.82
CA ALA A 114 -1.58 29.43 -9.81
C ALA A 114 -0.67 30.56 -10.35
N GLY A 115 0.39 30.22 -11.09
CA GLY A 115 1.26 31.18 -11.75
C GLY A 115 0.55 32.02 -12.80
N LEU A 116 -0.33 31.41 -13.61
CA LEU A 116 -1.12 32.14 -14.60
C LEU A 116 -2.08 33.13 -13.93
N LEU A 117 -2.71 32.75 -12.81
CA LEU A 117 -3.55 33.66 -12.02
C LEU A 117 -2.76 34.86 -11.49
N LEU A 118 -1.48 34.69 -11.14
CA LEU A 118 -0.64 35.80 -10.68
C LEU A 118 -0.11 36.69 -11.81
N LEU A 119 0.22 36.11 -12.97
CA LEU A 119 0.90 36.82 -14.04
C LEU A 119 -0.06 37.48 -15.05
N LEU A 120 -1.21 36.85 -15.30
CA LEU A 120 -2.12 37.28 -16.37
C LEU A 120 -3.22 38.24 -15.88
N PHE A 121 -3.53 38.25 -14.58
CA PHE A 121 -4.63 39.07 -14.04
C PHE A 121 -4.26 40.52 -13.75
N PRO A 122 -3.12 40.84 -13.10
CA PRO A 122 -2.74 42.23 -12.85
C PRO A 122 -2.60 43.05 -14.14
N SER A 123 -2.15 42.41 -15.22
CA SER A 123 -1.96 43.04 -16.54
C SER A 123 -3.27 43.40 -17.25
N VAL A 124 -4.35 42.64 -17.03
CA VAL A 124 -5.69 42.96 -17.58
C VAL A 124 -6.40 44.03 -16.75
N SER A 125 -6.21 43.99 -15.42
CA SER A 125 -6.86 44.91 -14.46
C SER A 125 -6.32 46.34 -14.59
N THR A 126 -5.00 46.49 -14.77
CA THR A 126 -4.33 47.80 -14.93
C THR A 126 -4.75 48.54 -16.23
N SER A 127 -5.31 47.82 -17.21
CA SER A 127 -5.82 48.38 -18.48
C SER A 127 -7.22 49.01 -18.35
N LEU A 128 -7.99 48.64 -17.33
CA LEU A 128 -9.38 49.04 -17.14
C LEU A 128 -9.47 49.92 -15.87
N ASN A 129 -9.32 51.23 -16.07
CA ASN A 129 -9.41 52.34 -15.10
C ASN A 129 -9.90 52.04 -13.66
N ASN A 130 -9.04 52.46 -12.72
CA ASN A 130 -9.20 52.60 -11.26
C ASN A 130 -10.63 52.65 -10.68
N ASP A 131 -10.97 51.66 -9.85
CA ASP A 131 -12.05 51.70 -8.86
C ASP A 131 -11.71 50.82 -7.64
N ALA A 132 -12.32 51.09 -6.48
CA ALA A 132 -12.15 50.29 -5.25
C ALA A 132 -12.53 48.80 -5.42
N ASN A 133 -13.41 48.50 -6.39
CA ASN A 133 -13.78 47.13 -6.74
C ASN A 133 -12.61 46.32 -7.34
N ASP A 134 -11.66 46.97 -8.01
CA ASP A 134 -10.54 46.28 -8.66
C ASP A 134 -9.54 45.73 -7.62
N ALA A 135 -9.32 46.50 -6.54
CA ALA A 135 -8.51 46.07 -5.41
C ALA A 135 -9.13 44.84 -4.70
N PHE A 136 -10.46 44.79 -4.56
CA PHE A 136 -11.17 43.66 -3.97
C PHE A 136 -11.08 42.40 -4.85
N VAL A 137 -11.34 42.53 -6.16
CA VAL A 137 -11.24 41.41 -7.11
C VAL A 137 -9.80 40.87 -7.17
N THR A 138 -8.81 41.76 -7.20
CA THR A 138 -7.38 41.39 -7.16
C THR A 138 -7.04 40.57 -5.91
N ARG A 139 -7.57 40.96 -4.74
CA ARG A 139 -7.40 40.17 -3.49
C ARG A 139 -8.00 38.78 -3.60
N LEU A 140 -9.22 38.64 -4.12
CA LEU A 140 -9.87 37.34 -4.31
C LEU A 140 -9.08 36.41 -5.25
N ILE A 141 -8.51 36.96 -6.31
CA ILE A 141 -7.68 36.19 -7.25
C ILE A 141 -6.36 35.77 -6.60
N MET A 142 -5.74 36.65 -5.82
CA MET A 142 -4.55 36.29 -5.04
C MET A 142 -4.86 35.15 -4.06
N ASP A 143 -5.97 35.23 -3.32
CA ASP A 143 -6.40 34.16 -2.41
C ASP A 143 -6.66 32.85 -3.16
N ALA A 144 -7.27 32.92 -4.35
CA ALA A 144 -7.44 31.76 -5.22
C ALA A 144 -6.08 31.18 -5.67
N ALA A 145 -5.13 32.01 -6.08
CA ALA A 145 -3.80 31.58 -6.48
C ALA A 145 -3.05 30.91 -5.31
N VAL A 146 -3.11 31.49 -4.11
CA VAL A 146 -2.55 30.91 -2.87
C VAL A 146 -3.15 29.53 -2.61
N ALA A 147 -4.47 29.40 -2.71
CA ALA A 147 -5.14 28.12 -2.55
C ALA A 147 -4.68 27.08 -3.60
N LYS A 148 -4.48 27.48 -4.86
CA LYS A 148 -3.97 26.59 -5.91
C LYS A 148 -2.52 26.18 -5.67
N PHE A 149 -1.65 27.08 -5.19
CA PHE A 149 -0.29 26.74 -4.78
C PHE A 149 -0.28 25.73 -3.64
N ALA A 150 -1.08 25.97 -2.59
CA ALA A 150 -1.17 25.08 -1.45
C ALA A 150 -1.64 23.67 -1.87
N LEU A 151 -2.66 23.59 -2.74
CA LEU A 151 -3.13 22.33 -3.29
C LEU A 151 -2.08 21.68 -4.21
N GLY A 152 -1.37 22.44 -5.04
CA GLY A 152 -0.28 21.89 -5.86
C GLY A 152 0.79 21.24 -5.00
N LEU A 153 1.29 21.96 -3.99
CA LEU A 153 2.30 21.46 -3.05
C LEU A 153 1.81 20.25 -2.26
N GLY A 154 0.55 20.23 -1.83
CA GLY A 154 -0.06 19.07 -1.17
C GLY A 154 -0.02 17.80 -2.03
N LEU A 155 -0.32 17.91 -3.33
CA LEU A 155 -0.21 16.80 -4.29
C LEU A 155 1.24 16.37 -4.47
N GLY A 156 2.18 17.32 -4.55
CA GLY A 156 3.62 17.02 -4.65
C GLY A 156 4.14 16.28 -3.41
N CYS A 157 3.74 16.70 -2.21
CA CYS A 157 4.05 15.99 -0.97
C CYS A 157 3.45 14.58 -0.94
N ALA A 158 2.23 14.40 -1.44
CA ALA A 158 1.61 13.07 -1.56
C ALA A 158 2.32 12.18 -2.58
N ALA A 159 2.84 12.73 -3.67
CA ALA A 159 3.66 12.00 -4.64
C ALA A 159 4.97 11.51 -4.01
N ALA A 160 5.64 12.37 -3.24
CA ALA A 160 6.87 12.04 -2.51
C ALA A 160 6.61 11.03 -1.38
N ARG A 161 5.55 11.23 -0.60
CA ARG A 161 5.15 10.40 0.54
C ARG A 161 3.68 9.96 0.42
N PRO A 162 3.41 8.79 -0.19
CA PRO A 162 2.06 8.24 -0.37
C PRO A 162 1.21 8.09 0.91
N LYS A 163 1.86 8.09 2.09
CA LYS A 163 1.18 8.08 3.39
C LYS A 163 0.29 9.32 3.60
N ILE A 164 0.64 10.45 3.00
CA ILE A 164 -0.09 11.73 3.13
C ILE A 164 -1.41 11.70 2.35
N SER A 165 -1.54 10.83 1.34
CA SER A 165 -2.71 10.78 0.45
C SER A 165 -4.03 10.62 1.20
N SER A 166 -4.09 9.81 2.28
CA SER A 166 -5.30 9.68 3.10
C SER A 166 -5.71 10.96 3.80
N ALA A 167 -4.74 11.77 4.24
CA ALA A 167 -5.01 12.97 5.02
C ALA A 167 -5.57 14.09 4.15
N ILE A 168 -5.10 14.21 2.91
CA ILE A 168 -5.50 15.28 2.00
C ILE A 168 -6.69 14.92 1.11
N LEU A 169 -6.99 13.63 0.90
CA LEU A 169 -8.10 13.17 0.05
C LEU A 169 -9.45 13.86 0.35
N PRO A 170 -9.90 14.02 1.62
CA PRO A 170 -11.18 14.68 1.92
C PRO A 170 -11.22 16.14 1.45
N ILE A 171 -10.08 16.84 1.46
CA ILE A 171 -9.98 18.23 1.03
C ILE A 171 -10.26 18.35 -0.47
N TYR A 172 -9.64 17.50 -1.30
CA TYR A 172 -9.90 17.50 -2.75
C TYR A 172 -11.30 17.01 -3.09
N LEU A 173 -11.80 16.02 -2.35
CA LEU A 173 -13.15 15.51 -2.54
C LEU A 173 -14.19 16.59 -2.25
N ALA A 174 -14.04 17.33 -1.15
CA ALA A 174 -14.90 18.46 -0.83
C ALA A 174 -14.80 19.55 -1.90
N GLN A 175 -13.58 19.93 -2.28
CA GLN A 175 -13.36 20.94 -3.33
C GLN A 175 -14.05 20.55 -4.65
N TRP A 176 -13.96 19.29 -5.05
CA TRP A 176 -14.64 18.77 -6.24
C TRP A 176 -16.17 18.78 -6.08
N ALA A 177 -16.70 18.30 -4.95
CA ALA A 177 -18.13 18.22 -4.72
C ALA A 177 -18.80 19.60 -4.65
N PHE A 178 -18.22 20.55 -3.92
CA PHE A 178 -18.71 21.93 -3.88
C PHE A 178 -18.52 22.63 -5.22
N GLY A 179 -17.37 22.42 -5.87
CA GLY A 179 -17.11 22.92 -7.22
C GLY A 179 -18.15 22.45 -8.24
N ALA A 180 -18.61 21.20 -8.14
CA ALA A 180 -19.69 20.67 -8.97
C ALA A 180 -20.99 21.44 -8.74
N GLY A 181 -21.36 21.69 -7.49
CA GLY A 181 -22.52 22.50 -7.14
C GLY A 181 -22.47 23.91 -7.74
N PHE A 182 -21.33 24.61 -7.58
CA PHE A 182 -21.17 25.94 -8.19
C PHE A 182 -21.23 25.88 -9.71
N ALA A 183 -20.57 24.90 -10.35
CA ALA A 183 -20.63 24.74 -11.80
C ALA A 183 -22.07 24.51 -12.30
N THR A 184 -22.89 23.73 -11.58
CA THR A 184 -24.31 23.57 -11.94
C THR A 184 -25.09 24.89 -11.87
N ARG A 185 -24.82 25.73 -10.87
CA ARG A 185 -25.43 27.07 -10.76
C ARG A 185 -25.04 27.96 -11.94
N GLU A 186 -23.77 28.00 -12.30
CA GLU A 186 -23.29 28.83 -13.43
C GLU A 186 -23.93 28.40 -14.76
N VAL A 187 -24.12 27.09 -14.97
CA VAL A 187 -24.81 26.54 -16.14
C VAL A 187 -26.28 26.96 -16.17
N VAL A 188 -26.98 26.84 -15.04
CA VAL A 188 -28.41 27.20 -14.94
C VAL A 188 -28.63 28.70 -15.16
N LEU A 189 -27.71 29.54 -14.68
CA LEU A 189 -27.80 30.99 -14.81
C LEU A 189 -27.26 31.53 -16.15
N GLY A 190 -26.72 30.67 -17.02
CA GLY A 190 -26.26 31.05 -18.36
C GLY A 190 -24.95 31.85 -18.39
N PHE A 191 -24.16 31.84 -17.31
CA PHE A 191 -22.88 32.58 -17.24
C PHE A 191 -21.74 31.94 -18.08
N MET A 192 -22.01 30.87 -18.82
CA MET A 192 -21.01 30.11 -19.58
C MET A 192 -20.51 30.84 -20.84
N GLU A 193 -21.24 31.84 -21.36
CA GLU A 193 -20.92 32.52 -22.63
C GLU A 193 -19.91 33.67 -22.50
N SER A 194 -19.60 34.15 -21.29
CA SER A 194 -18.79 35.36 -21.05
C SER A 194 -17.35 35.08 -20.60
N HIS A 195 -16.65 34.12 -21.21
CA HIS A 195 -15.23 33.84 -20.93
C HIS A 195 -14.30 34.41 -22.00
N ALA A 196 -14.53 35.67 -22.40
CA ALA A 196 -13.63 36.41 -23.27
C ALA A 196 -12.39 36.86 -22.47
N GLY A 197 -11.29 36.09 -22.52
CA GLY A 197 -9.96 36.61 -22.15
C GLY A 197 -8.97 35.62 -21.55
N TYR A 198 -9.41 34.59 -20.81
CA TYR A 198 -8.51 33.82 -19.92
C TYR A 198 -8.37 32.32 -20.29
N GLY A 199 -8.95 31.89 -21.41
CA GLY A 199 -8.77 30.54 -21.98
C GLY A 199 -9.27 29.38 -21.08
N LEU A 200 -8.67 28.19 -21.26
CA LEU A 200 -9.00 26.93 -20.57
C LEU A 200 -9.09 27.05 -19.04
N VAL A 201 -8.36 28.00 -18.46
CA VAL A 201 -8.13 28.12 -17.02
C VAL A 201 -9.30 28.81 -16.29
N SER A 202 -10.06 29.63 -16.99
CA SER A 202 -11.29 30.28 -16.49
C SER A 202 -12.54 29.42 -16.63
N ASN A 203 -12.44 28.30 -17.35
CA ASN A 203 -13.59 27.42 -17.58
C ASN A 203 -13.87 26.60 -16.30
N PRO A 204 -15.07 26.70 -15.70
CA PRO A 204 -15.40 25.96 -14.48
C PRO A 204 -15.38 24.43 -14.68
N ILE A 205 -15.67 23.96 -15.90
CA ILE A 205 -15.64 22.53 -16.25
C ILE A 205 -14.20 22.00 -16.22
N TRP A 206 -13.24 22.79 -16.71
CA TRP A 206 -11.82 22.42 -16.65
C TRP A 206 -11.34 22.27 -15.21
N GLY A 207 -11.67 23.25 -14.35
CA GLY A 207 -11.35 23.18 -12.93
C GLY A 207 -11.93 21.92 -12.28
N LEU A 208 -13.19 21.60 -12.58
CA LEU A 208 -13.85 20.40 -12.09
C LEU A 208 -13.13 19.11 -12.49
N LEU A 209 -12.72 19.01 -13.76
CA LEU A 209 -12.01 17.86 -14.30
C LEU A 209 -10.66 17.67 -13.60
N VAL A 210 -9.90 18.74 -13.42
CA VAL A 210 -8.61 18.71 -12.72
C VAL A 210 -8.79 18.27 -11.26
N HIS A 211 -9.83 18.75 -10.57
CA HIS A 211 -10.17 18.30 -9.21
C HIS A 211 -10.56 16.82 -9.17
N LEU A 212 -11.35 16.33 -10.14
CA LEU A 212 -11.73 14.93 -10.24
C LEU A 212 -10.51 14.02 -10.44
N CYS A 213 -9.61 14.41 -11.36
CA CYS A 213 -8.37 13.69 -11.59
C CYS A 213 -7.51 13.62 -10.32
N ALA A 214 -7.47 14.68 -9.50
CA ALA A 214 -6.79 14.69 -8.21
C ALA A 214 -7.37 13.65 -7.25
N VAL A 215 -8.71 13.63 -7.13
CA VAL A 215 -9.42 12.68 -6.27
C VAL A 215 -9.14 11.24 -6.71
N VAL A 216 -9.24 10.95 -8.00
CA VAL A 216 -8.98 9.61 -8.55
C VAL A 216 -7.53 9.18 -8.31
N ALA A 217 -6.56 10.07 -8.52
CA ALA A 217 -5.15 9.77 -8.29
C ALA A 217 -4.86 9.51 -6.80
N LEU A 218 -5.39 10.34 -5.90
CA LEU A 218 -5.24 10.17 -4.45
C LEU A 218 -5.94 8.91 -3.94
N LEU A 219 -7.14 8.62 -4.45
CA LEU A 219 -7.87 7.39 -4.14
C LEU A 219 -7.08 6.16 -4.58
N THR A 220 -6.55 6.17 -5.81
CA THR A 220 -5.71 5.07 -6.33
C THR A 220 -4.47 4.86 -5.47
N CYS A 221 -3.81 5.96 -5.06
CA CYS A 221 -2.66 5.92 -4.15
C CYS A 221 -3.04 5.35 -2.77
N TRP A 222 -4.19 5.75 -2.23
CA TRP A 222 -4.70 5.28 -0.95
C TRP A 222 -5.09 3.80 -0.97
N VAL A 223 -5.86 3.35 -1.97
CA VAL A 223 -6.28 1.96 -2.13
C VAL A 223 -5.08 1.04 -2.36
N GLY A 224 -4.14 1.47 -3.21
CA GLY A 224 -2.92 0.70 -3.46
C GLY A 224 -2.03 0.56 -2.21
N ARG A 225 -2.01 1.55 -1.32
CA ARG A 225 -1.29 1.49 -0.05
C ARG A 225 -1.95 0.57 0.98
N ASN A 226 -3.28 0.59 1.09
CA ASN A 226 -4.00 -0.15 2.13
C ASN A 226 -4.31 -1.61 1.74
N HIS A 227 -3.69 -2.14 0.68
CA HIS A 227 -3.92 -3.49 0.17
C HIS A 227 -5.42 -3.82 -0.04
N MET A 228 -6.28 -2.83 -0.25
CA MET A 228 -7.74 -3.02 -0.19
C MET A 228 -8.27 -3.81 -1.39
N PHE A 229 -7.50 -3.89 -2.49
CA PHE A 229 -7.85 -4.68 -3.67
C PHE A 229 -7.94 -6.20 -3.40
N THR A 230 -7.14 -6.74 -2.48
CA THR A 230 -7.15 -8.17 -2.12
C THR A 230 -8.44 -8.59 -1.39
N PRO A 231 -8.84 -7.95 -0.28
CA PRO A 231 -10.08 -8.28 0.41
C PRO A 231 -11.34 -7.90 -0.40
N LEU A 232 -11.32 -6.82 -1.20
CA LEU A 232 -12.43 -6.50 -2.10
C LEU A 232 -12.62 -7.55 -3.19
N LYS A 233 -11.54 -8.06 -3.79
CA LYS A 233 -11.63 -9.12 -4.80
C LYS A 233 -12.12 -10.44 -4.20
N GLN A 234 -11.73 -10.74 -2.96
CA GLN A 234 -12.25 -11.88 -2.20
C GLN A 234 -13.74 -11.69 -1.86
N SER A 235 -14.12 -10.50 -1.39
CA SER A 235 -15.53 -10.15 -1.09
C SER A 235 -16.41 -10.12 -2.34
N TRP A 236 -15.88 -9.66 -3.47
CA TRP A 236 -16.60 -9.69 -4.74
C TRP A 236 -16.72 -11.12 -5.25
N ARG A 237 -15.71 -11.97 -5.05
CA ARG A 237 -15.78 -13.41 -5.37
C ARG A 237 -16.79 -14.15 -4.51
N THR A 238 -16.90 -13.82 -3.22
CA THR A 238 -17.94 -14.38 -2.35
C THR A 238 -19.33 -13.88 -2.75
N LEU A 239 -19.48 -12.59 -3.07
CA LEU A 239 -20.74 -12.03 -3.58
C LEU A 239 -21.13 -12.56 -4.97
N THR A 240 -20.16 -12.90 -5.82
CA THR A 240 -20.40 -13.50 -7.15
C THR A 240 -20.47 -15.02 -7.11
N ALA A 241 -20.53 -15.62 -5.91
CA ALA A 241 -20.59 -17.07 -5.70
C ALA A 241 -19.61 -17.83 -6.62
N ARG A 242 -18.39 -17.30 -6.77
CA ARG A 242 -17.29 -18.00 -7.42
C ARG A 242 -16.49 -18.67 -6.32
N PRO A 243 -16.86 -19.90 -5.90
CA PRO A 243 -16.08 -20.62 -4.90
C PRO A 243 -14.66 -20.76 -5.40
N VAL A 244 -13.71 -20.66 -4.46
CA VAL A 244 -12.34 -21.09 -4.73
C VAL A 244 -12.42 -22.60 -4.86
N ASN A 245 -12.48 -23.11 -6.09
CA ASN A 245 -12.27 -24.53 -6.35
C ASN A 245 -10.83 -24.84 -5.97
N PHE A 246 -10.61 -25.18 -4.70
CA PHE A 246 -9.54 -26.10 -4.37
C PHE A 246 -10.08 -27.47 -4.72
N SER A 247 -9.89 -27.88 -5.98
CA SER A 247 -10.08 -29.29 -6.29
C SER A 247 -8.98 -30.07 -5.57
N PRO A 248 -9.27 -31.27 -5.03
CA PRO A 248 -8.23 -32.14 -4.47
C PRO A 248 -7.08 -32.37 -5.46
N ALA A 249 -7.38 -32.39 -6.77
CA ALA A 249 -6.41 -32.51 -7.84
C ALA A 249 -5.46 -31.30 -7.94
N ASP A 250 -5.95 -30.07 -7.79
CA ASP A 250 -5.10 -28.87 -7.76
C ASP A 250 -4.16 -28.86 -6.55
N LEU A 251 -4.60 -29.47 -5.43
CA LEU A 251 -3.77 -29.63 -4.24
C LEU A 251 -2.66 -30.66 -4.49
N GLU A 252 -2.94 -31.77 -5.18
CA GLU A 252 -1.92 -32.77 -5.54
C GLU A 252 -0.94 -32.29 -6.62
N GLU A 253 -1.38 -31.43 -7.54
CA GLU A 253 -0.56 -30.92 -8.64
C GLU A 253 0.32 -29.72 -8.23
N HIS A 254 -0.11 -28.93 -7.24
CA HIS A 254 0.59 -27.70 -6.84
C HIS A 254 1.08 -27.66 -5.38
N SER A 255 0.74 -28.65 -4.55
CA SER A 255 1.39 -28.77 -3.23
C SER A 255 2.75 -29.45 -3.37
N SER A 256 3.80 -28.75 -2.93
CA SER A 256 5.14 -29.32 -2.77
C SER A 256 5.29 -30.09 -1.46
N PHE A 257 4.18 -30.32 -0.74
CA PHE A 257 4.16 -30.96 0.56
C PHE A 257 3.34 -32.25 0.46
N ARG A 258 4.02 -33.40 0.38
CA ARG A 258 3.39 -34.71 0.53
C ARG A 258 3.62 -35.21 1.95
N LEU A 259 2.55 -35.60 2.64
CA LEU A 259 2.69 -36.35 3.89
C LEU A 259 3.48 -37.63 3.59
N GLY A 260 4.70 -37.73 4.12
CA GLY A 260 5.59 -38.90 3.97
C GLY A 260 6.92 -38.66 3.24
N ASP A 261 7.18 -37.47 2.70
CA ASP A 261 8.46 -37.20 2.01
C ASP A 261 9.66 -37.06 2.97
N ASN A 262 9.42 -36.66 4.24
CA ASN A 262 10.47 -36.63 5.26
C ASN A 262 10.95 -38.04 5.66
N GLU A 263 10.07 -39.05 5.69
CA GLU A 263 10.46 -40.41 6.05
C GLU A 263 11.39 -41.05 5.02
N ARG A 264 11.21 -40.76 3.72
CA ARG A 264 12.08 -41.32 2.67
C ARG A 264 13.49 -40.73 2.71
N HIS A 265 13.61 -39.46 3.09
CA HIS A 265 14.92 -38.81 3.17
C HIS A 265 15.73 -39.31 4.37
N ASP A 266 15.06 -39.60 5.50
CA ASP A 266 15.68 -40.17 6.70
C ASP A 266 16.02 -41.67 6.55
N LEU A 267 15.18 -42.45 5.88
CA LEU A 267 15.47 -43.86 5.59
C LEU A 267 16.69 -44.04 4.67
N ASN A 268 16.81 -43.20 3.63
CA ASN A 268 17.99 -43.25 2.75
C ASN A 268 19.27 -42.76 3.44
N GLN A 269 19.19 -41.82 4.38
CA GLN A 269 20.36 -41.41 5.16
C GLN A 269 20.81 -42.46 6.17
N ARG A 270 19.87 -43.20 6.80
CA ARG A 270 20.19 -44.32 7.69
C ARG A 270 20.82 -45.48 6.92
N ALA A 271 20.22 -45.89 5.79
CA ALA A 271 20.78 -46.94 4.94
C ALA A 271 22.17 -46.60 4.38
N ARG A 272 22.47 -45.31 4.16
CA ARG A 272 23.80 -44.88 3.73
C ARG A 272 24.84 -44.92 4.86
N LYS A 273 24.46 -44.59 6.09
CA LYS A 273 25.34 -44.70 7.27
C LYS A 273 25.67 -46.14 7.61
N ASP A 274 24.72 -47.06 7.46
CA ASP A 274 24.91 -48.48 7.76
C ASP A 274 25.81 -49.20 6.73
N ASN A 275 26.07 -48.57 5.58
CA ASN A 275 26.95 -49.11 4.52
C ASN A 275 28.37 -48.49 4.55
N GLU A 276 28.63 -47.54 5.46
CA GLU A 276 29.93 -46.90 5.68
C GLU A 276 30.58 -47.31 7.03
N SER A 277 29.97 -48.27 7.76
CA SER A 277 30.51 -48.92 8.98
C SER A 277 30.83 -50.38 8.74
#